data_AF-A0A9Q0M063-F1
#
_entry.id   AF-A0A9Q0M063-F1
#
_cell.length_a   1.000
_cell.length_b   1.000
_cell.length_c   1.000
_cell.angle_alpha   90.00
_cell.angle_beta   90.00
_cell.angle_gamma   90.00
#
_symmetry.space_group_name_H-M   'P 1'
#
loop_
_entity.id
_entity.type
_entity.pdbx_description
1 polymer ?
#
loop_
_entity_poly.entity_id
_entity_poly.type
_entity_poly.pdbx_seq_one_letter_code
_entity_poly.pdbx_strand_id
1 'polypeptide(L)'
;MTCNKKEIRLAYLDLCKKYHPDKVVNDGDKMKARFQLINEAYNCLSKKSKRSMYDQSLRYNTEPWQQYRPQYYQRQQTYYYDHRQHREQQEFYQKMYRMHQEYQQKHPPNQNDDIKVDLKFIGVLLTTIILSSIIMVTILQIKLRGIYRDYYHNHRKSQWYRGKDVNDEDGKSKNNMTKVNRSYNDLFRALEDTENGHQQQQQQKQMTIEDFVDEVNRN
;
A
#
# COMPACT_ATOMS: atom_id res chain seq x y z
N MET A 1 17.05 -5.01 66.03
CA MET A 1 18.11 -4.21 65.38
C MET A 1 17.49 -3.17 64.46
N THR A 2 17.66 -1.86 64.74
CA THR A 2 17.08 -0.78 63.93
C THR A 2 18.13 -0.23 62.96
N CYS A 3 18.28 -0.81 61.77
CA CYS A 3 19.16 -0.21 60.74
C CYS A 3 18.67 1.20 60.38
N ASN A 4 19.62 2.14 60.31
CA ASN A 4 19.38 3.53 59.98
C ASN A 4 19.16 3.69 58.46
N LYS A 5 18.39 4.71 58.04
CA LYS A 5 18.11 5.00 56.62
C LYS A 5 19.40 5.19 55.79
N LYS A 6 20.44 5.74 56.42
CA LYS A 6 21.75 5.94 55.78
C LYS A 6 22.41 4.61 55.43
N GLU A 7 22.36 3.63 56.33
CA GLU A 7 22.92 2.29 56.11
C GLU A 7 22.15 1.54 55.01
N ILE A 8 20.82 1.65 55.00
CA ILE A 8 19.96 1.07 53.96
C ILE A 8 20.32 1.64 52.58
N ARG A 9 20.56 2.96 52.50
CA ARG A 9 20.95 3.63 51.26
C ARG A 9 22.36 3.23 50.81
N LEU A 10 23.32 3.12 51.73
CA LEU A 10 24.68 2.69 51.40
C LEU A 10 24.71 1.25 50.89
N ALA A 11 24.05 0.33 51.61
CA ALA A 11 23.95 -1.08 51.19
C ALA A 11 23.25 -1.21 49.83
N TYR A 12 22.21 -0.43 49.58
CA TYR A 12 21.55 -0.37 48.27
C TYR A 12 22.51 0.08 47.15
N LEU A 13 23.28 1.16 47.38
CA LEU A 13 24.23 1.67 46.38
C LEU A 13 25.32 0.65 46.07
N ASP A 14 25.84 -0.07 47.06
CA ASP A 14 26.86 -1.10 46.86
C ASP A 14 26.30 -2.30 46.09
N LEU A 15 25.08 -2.72 46.41
CA LEU A 15 24.38 -3.78 45.68
C LEU A 15 24.06 -3.38 44.23
N CYS A 16 23.64 -2.13 43.98
CA CYS A 16 23.40 -1.63 42.63
C CYS A 16 24.68 -1.62 41.78
N LYS A 17 25.83 -1.24 42.36
CA LYS A 17 27.13 -1.28 41.67
C LYS A 17 27.58 -2.71 41.36
N LYS A 18 27.26 -3.67 42.24
CA LYS A 18 27.62 -5.09 42.08
C LYS A 18 26.74 -5.79 41.04
N TYR A 19 25.46 -5.47 41.01
CA TYR A 19 24.46 -6.13 40.15
C TYR A 19 24.01 -5.25 38.97
N HIS A 20 24.80 -4.25 38.59
CA HIS A 20 24.48 -3.38 37.47
C HIS A 20 24.49 -4.19 36.16
N PRO A 21 23.44 -4.12 35.31
CA PRO A 21 23.32 -4.91 34.07
C PRO A 21 24.38 -4.56 33.01
N ASP A 22 25.15 -3.50 33.22
CA ASP A 22 26.24 -3.07 32.34
C ASP A 22 27.57 -3.79 32.61
N LYS A 23 27.73 -4.40 33.79
CA LYS A 23 28.99 -5.04 34.20
C LYS A 23 29.13 -6.50 33.76
N VAL A 24 28.10 -7.12 33.17
CA VAL A 24 28.09 -8.58 32.93
C VAL A 24 27.45 -8.91 31.58
N VAL A 25 28.24 -9.48 30.68
CA VAL A 25 27.84 -9.83 29.30
C VAL A 25 27.24 -11.24 29.19
N ASN A 26 27.54 -12.16 30.11
CA ASN A 26 27.18 -13.59 29.98
C ASN A 26 26.05 -14.11 30.90
N ASP A 27 25.65 -13.39 31.96
CA ASP A 27 24.65 -13.84 32.96
C ASP A 27 23.55 -12.77 33.19
N GLY A 28 23.15 -12.08 32.12
CA GLY A 28 22.27 -10.91 32.17
C GLY A 28 20.94 -11.14 32.90
N ASP A 29 20.30 -12.29 32.70
CA ASP A 29 18.95 -12.55 33.25
C ASP A 29 18.93 -12.76 34.76
N LYS A 30 19.90 -13.52 35.31
CA LYS A 30 20.00 -13.75 36.76
C LYS A 30 20.35 -12.46 37.50
N MET A 31 21.21 -11.62 36.90
CA MET A 31 21.60 -10.34 37.49
C MET A 31 20.47 -9.31 37.40
N LYS A 32 19.72 -9.30 36.30
CA LYS A 32 18.52 -8.48 36.13
C LYS A 32 17.47 -8.79 37.19
N ALA A 33 17.18 -10.08 37.43
CA ALA A 33 16.25 -10.50 38.47
C ALA A 33 16.72 -10.05 39.87
N ARG A 34 18.01 -10.20 40.18
CA ARG A 34 18.59 -9.74 41.46
C ARG A 34 18.53 -8.21 41.61
N PHE A 35 18.83 -7.46 40.56
CA PHE A 35 18.76 -6.01 40.57
C PHE A 35 17.33 -5.49 40.79
N GLN A 36 16.34 -6.15 40.19
CA GLN A 36 14.92 -5.88 40.43
C GLN A 36 14.54 -6.11 41.91
N LEU A 37 14.94 -7.24 42.49
CA LEU A 37 14.70 -7.54 43.90
C LEU A 37 15.36 -6.52 44.85
N ILE A 38 16.58 -6.08 44.54
CA ILE A 38 17.30 -5.07 45.32
C ILE A 38 16.54 -3.73 45.32
N ASN A 39 16.06 -3.31 44.15
CA ASN A 39 15.25 -2.11 44.03
C ASN A 39 13.96 -2.24 44.85
N GLU A 40 13.22 -3.33 44.70
CA GLU A 40 11.98 -3.58 45.43
C GLU A 40 12.19 -3.54 46.95
N ALA A 41 13.23 -4.22 47.44
CA ALA A 41 13.60 -4.21 48.85
C ALA A 41 13.92 -2.80 49.35
N TYR A 42 14.73 -2.02 48.62
CA TYR A 42 15.05 -0.64 49.00
C TYR A 42 13.80 0.24 49.05
N ASN A 43 12.85 0.06 48.14
CA ASN A 43 11.64 0.86 48.09
C ASN A 43 10.66 0.57 49.22
N CYS A 44 10.64 -0.68 49.69
CA CYS A 44 9.92 -1.06 50.90
C CYS A 44 10.62 -0.50 52.15
N LEU A 45 11.93 -0.69 52.27
CA LEU A 45 12.70 -0.39 53.48
C LEU A 45 13.06 1.10 53.64
N SER A 46 13.13 1.87 52.55
CA SER A 46 13.51 3.30 52.59
C SER A 46 12.42 4.19 53.18
N LYS A 47 11.13 3.85 52.97
CA LYS A 47 9.99 4.62 53.49
C LYS A 47 9.53 4.04 54.81
N LYS A 48 9.55 4.85 55.89
CA LYS A 48 9.18 4.42 57.25
C LYS A 48 7.77 3.80 57.31
N SER A 49 6.80 4.38 56.61
CA SER A 49 5.43 3.85 56.53
C SER A 49 5.39 2.46 55.88
N LYS A 50 6.06 2.27 54.74
CA LYS A 50 6.12 0.97 54.04
C LYS A 50 6.86 -0.09 54.84
N ARG A 51 7.99 0.29 55.45
CA ARG A 51 8.74 -0.58 56.36
C ARG A 51 7.91 -1.01 57.56
N SER A 52 7.15 -0.09 58.17
CA SER A 52 6.28 -0.42 59.31
C SER A 52 5.17 -1.40 58.92
N MET A 53 4.56 -1.21 57.74
CA MET A 53 3.56 -2.16 57.23
C MET A 53 4.20 -3.53 56.98
N TYR A 54 5.42 -3.55 56.42
CA TYR A 54 6.21 -4.77 56.20
C TYR A 54 6.51 -5.50 57.50
N ASP A 55 7.06 -4.79 58.49
CA ASP A 55 7.34 -5.34 59.80
C ASP A 55 6.07 -5.84 60.50
N GLN A 56 4.92 -5.18 60.30
CA GLN A 56 3.63 -5.59 60.85
C GLN A 56 3.13 -6.90 60.22
N SER A 57 3.17 -7.01 58.89
CA SER A 57 2.73 -8.24 58.19
C SER A 57 3.55 -9.48 58.58
N LEU A 58 4.86 -9.33 58.79
CA LEU A 58 5.77 -10.38 59.24
C LEU A 58 5.34 -10.92 60.61
N ARG A 59 4.84 -10.03 61.49
CA ARG A 59 4.38 -10.40 62.83
C ARG A 59 3.07 -11.18 62.82
N TYR A 60 2.19 -10.92 61.85
CA TYR A 60 0.87 -11.54 61.76
C TYR A 60 0.80 -12.69 60.74
N ASN A 61 1.93 -13.09 60.15
CA ASN A 61 2.05 -14.08 59.07
C ASN A 61 0.96 -13.92 57.99
N THR A 62 0.60 -12.67 57.75
CA THR A 62 -0.33 -12.28 56.70
C THR A 62 0.52 -11.99 55.48
N GLU A 63 0.07 -12.43 54.32
CA GLU A 63 0.72 -12.21 53.02
C GLU A 63 -0.06 -11.16 52.20
N PRO A 64 -0.03 -9.84 52.51
CA PRO A 64 -0.71 -8.84 51.69
C PRO A 64 0.21 -8.27 50.60
N TRP A 65 1.43 -8.80 50.41
CA TRP A 65 2.51 -8.11 49.68
C TRP A 65 2.43 -8.11 48.17
N GLN A 66 1.48 -8.82 47.58
CA GLN A 66 1.26 -8.75 46.13
C GLN A 66 0.41 -7.54 45.72
N GLN A 67 -0.44 -7.02 46.62
CA GLN A 67 -1.37 -5.93 46.31
C GLN A 67 -0.71 -4.54 46.24
N TYR A 68 0.49 -4.38 46.82
CA TYR A 68 1.23 -3.11 46.88
C TYR A 68 2.45 -3.09 45.96
N ARG A 69 2.37 -3.70 44.77
CA ARG A 69 3.29 -3.40 43.65
C ARG A 69 2.74 -2.19 42.87
N PRO A 70 3.19 -0.96 43.14
CA PRO A 70 2.70 0.17 42.38
C PRO A 70 3.22 0.08 40.94
N GLN A 71 2.30 0.19 39.97
CA GLN A 71 2.54 0.07 38.52
C GLN A 71 3.66 0.99 37.98
N TYR A 72 4.07 2.02 38.73
CA TYR A 72 5.19 2.89 38.32
C TYR A 72 6.53 2.17 38.21
N TYR A 73 6.78 1.12 39.02
CA TYR A 73 8.05 0.39 38.93
C TYR A 73 8.18 -0.40 37.63
N GLN A 74 7.06 -0.87 37.09
CA GLN A 74 7.05 -1.62 35.83
C GLN A 74 7.26 -0.68 34.64
N ARG A 75 6.69 0.54 34.69
CA ARG A 75 6.82 1.56 33.64
C ARG A 75 8.20 2.25 33.61
N GLN A 76 8.87 2.45 34.74
CA GLN A 76 10.23 3.01 34.75
C GLN A 76 11.28 1.99 34.30
N GLN A 77 11.07 0.70 34.60
CA GLN A 77 11.95 -0.36 34.13
C GLN A 77 11.88 -0.52 32.61
N THR A 78 10.69 -0.50 32.01
CA THR A 78 10.57 -0.51 30.54
C THR A 78 11.27 0.69 29.91
N TYR A 79 11.12 1.90 30.47
CA TYR A 79 11.79 3.10 29.95
C TYR A 79 13.34 3.01 29.98
N TYR A 80 13.94 2.37 30.99
CA TYR A 80 15.39 2.22 31.08
C TYR A 80 15.96 1.16 30.12
N TYR A 81 15.21 0.07 29.85
CA TYR A 81 15.64 -0.97 28.91
C TYR A 81 15.34 -0.64 27.43
N ASP A 82 14.29 0.15 27.17
CA ASP A 82 13.87 0.58 25.83
C ASP A 82 14.83 1.62 25.22
N HIS A 83 15.30 2.59 26.04
CA HIS A 83 16.22 3.64 25.57
C HIS A 83 17.63 3.16 25.20
N ARG A 84 18.06 1.98 25.68
CA ARG A 84 19.38 1.42 25.32
C ARG A 84 19.38 0.86 23.89
N GLN A 85 18.32 0.13 23.52
CA GLN A 85 18.13 -0.41 22.17
C GLN A 85 18.01 0.73 21.14
N HIS A 86 17.26 1.78 21.47
CA HIS A 86 17.11 2.94 20.59
C HIS A 86 18.39 3.77 20.43
N ARG A 87 19.24 3.89 21.46
CA ARG A 87 20.52 4.63 21.34
C ARG A 87 21.49 3.91 20.39
N GLU A 88 21.64 2.60 20.51
CA GLU A 88 22.50 1.80 19.61
C GLU A 88 21.97 1.82 18.17
N GLN A 89 20.65 1.74 18.00
CA GLN A 89 20.02 1.84 16.68
C GLN A 89 20.20 3.24 16.08
N GLN A 90 20.08 4.31 16.88
CA GLN A 90 20.34 5.68 16.45
C GLN A 90 21.81 5.89 16.07
N GLU A 91 22.75 5.35 16.84
CA GLU A 91 24.19 5.39 16.52
C GLU A 91 24.50 4.61 15.24
N PHE A 92 23.87 3.44 15.03
CA PHE A 92 23.96 2.68 13.80
C PHE A 92 23.45 3.46 12.60
N TYR A 93 22.25 4.06 12.70
CA TYR A 93 21.70 4.90 11.63
C TYR A 93 22.59 6.11 11.38
N GLN A 94 23.04 6.83 12.41
CA GLN A 94 23.95 7.97 12.27
C GLN A 94 25.27 7.56 11.61
N LYS A 95 25.85 6.42 12.01
CA LYS A 95 27.06 5.85 11.40
C LYS A 95 26.81 5.48 9.94
N MET A 96 25.68 4.86 9.62
CA MET A 96 25.28 4.49 8.26
C MET A 96 25.03 5.72 7.38
N TYR A 97 24.42 6.79 7.92
CA TYR A 97 24.23 8.07 7.22
C TYR A 97 25.55 8.78 6.96
N ARG A 98 26.47 8.81 7.94
CA ARG A 98 27.82 9.36 7.75
C ARG A 98 28.62 8.57 6.71
N MET A 99 28.54 7.25 6.76
CA MET A 99 29.17 6.37 5.76
C MET A 99 28.59 6.62 4.35
N HIS A 100 27.27 6.79 4.23
CA HIS A 100 26.64 7.16 2.96
C HIS A 100 27.09 8.53 2.46
N GLN A 101 27.21 9.53 3.34
CA GLN A 101 27.74 10.85 2.98
C GLN A 101 29.20 10.77 2.49
N GLU A 102 30.04 9.99 3.18
CA GLU A 102 31.43 9.79 2.75
C GLU A 102 31.53 9.03 1.42
N TYR A 103 30.66 8.04 1.20
CA TYR A 103 30.59 7.31 -0.07
C TYR A 103 30.19 8.26 -1.22
N GLN A 104 29.20 9.12 -1.01
CA GLN A 104 28.77 10.12 -1.99
C GLN A 104 29.82 11.21 -2.25
N GLN A 105 30.64 11.57 -1.25
CA GLN A 105 31.76 12.50 -1.45
C GLN A 105 32.90 11.86 -2.26
N LYS A 106 33.17 10.57 -2.08
CA LYS A 106 34.23 9.83 -2.81
C LYS A 106 33.79 9.39 -4.21
N HIS A 107 32.50 9.22 -4.41
CA HIS A 107 31.88 8.90 -5.70
C HIS A 107 30.79 9.96 -5.95
N PRO A 108 31.15 11.17 -6.42
CA PRO A 108 30.15 12.12 -6.85
C PRO A 108 29.30 11.42 -7.94
N PRO A 109 27.96 11.55 -7.90
CA PRO A 109 27.15 11.08 -9.01
C PRO A 109 27.73 11.70 -10.28
N ASN A 110 28.03 10.88 -11.29
CA ASN A 110 28.54 11.36 -12.56
C ASN A 110 27.50 12.32 -13.16
N GLN A 111 27.69 13.61 -12.91
CA GLN A 111 26.87 14.70 -13.42
C GLN A 111 27.29 15.02 -14.86
N ASN A 112 27.50 13.99 -15.69
CA ASN A 112 27.77 14.09 -17.12
C ASN A 112 27.35 12.83 -17.88
N ASP A 113 26.42 12.04 -17.35
CA ASP A 113 25.57 11.27 -18.28
C ASP A 113 24.44 12.22 -18.69
N ASP A 114 24.83 13.24 -19.44
CA ASP A 114 23.93 13.96 -20.32
C ASP A 114 23.32 12.89 -21.22
N ILE A 115 22.23 12.25 -20.80
CA ILE A 115 21.35 11.56 -21.72
C ILE A 115 20.69 12.69 -22.51
N LYS A 116 21.46 13.29 -23.41
CA LYS A 116 20.97 13.93 -24.63
C LYS A 116 20.34 12.79 -25.39
N VAL A 117 19.11 12.43 -24.99
CA VAL A 117 18.19 11.74 -25.86
C VAL A 117 18.08 12.63 -27.07
N ASP A 118 18.92 12.36 -28.08
CA ASP A 118 18.95 13.16 -29.27
C ASP A 118 17.57 12.98 -29.91
N LEU A 119 16.81 14.08 -29.93
CA LEU A 119 15.41 14.13 -30.30
C LEU A 119 15.19 13.52 -31.69
N LYS A 120 16.24 13.48 -32.52
CA LYS A 120 16.29 12.78 -33.79
C LYS A 120 16.14 11.26 -33.66
N PHE A 121 16.74 10.62 -32.65
CA PHE A 121 16.57 9.18 -32.41
C PHE A 121 15.15 8.84 -31.95
N ILE A 122 14.57 9.67 -31.08
CA ILE A 122 13.16 9.52 -30.69
C ILE A 122 12.24 9.67 -31.91
N GLY A 123 12.52 10.66 -32.77
CA GLY A 123 11.81 10.84 -34.04
C GLY A 123 11.90 9.61 -34.95
N VAL A 124 13.10 9.06 -35.15
CA VAL A 124 13.30 7.85 -35.98
C VAL A 124 12.52 6.66 -35.42
N LEU A 125 12.58 6.42 -34.11
CA LEU A 125 11.82 5.33 -33.47
C LEU A 125 10.30 5.47 -33.70
N LEU A 126 9.74 6.67 -33.50
CA LEU A 126 8.32 6.92 -33.75
C LEU A 126 7.94 6.71 -35.23
N THR A 127 8.76 7.17 -36.17
CA THR A 127 8.49 6.95 -37.61
C THR A 127 8.52 5.47 -37.98
N THR A 128 9.43 4.67 -37.42
CA THR A 128 9.49 3.23 -37.68
C THR A 128 8.28 2.47 -37.13
N ILE A 129 7.77 2.87 -35.95
CA ILE A 129 6.57 2.29 -35.36
C ILE A 129 5.34 2.61 -36.23
N ILE A 130 5.22 3.86 -36.69
CA ILE A 130 4.12 4.29 -37.56
C ILE A 130 4.16 3.54 -38.92
N LEU A 131 5.34 3.45 -39.55
CA LEU A 131 5.50 2.72 -40.81
C LEU A 131 5.19 1.23 -40.65
N SER A 132 5.65 0.60 -39.57
CA SER A 132 5.33 -0.79 -39.25
C SER A 132 3.83 -1.01 -39.08
N SER A 133 3.15 -0.08 -38.40
CA SER A 133 1.69 -0.10 -38.23
C SER A 133 0.96 -0.04 -39.58
N ILE A 134 1.37 0.87 -40.47
CA ILE A 134 0.77 1.02 -41.81
C ILE A 134 0.97 -0.27 -42.63
N ILE A 135 2.18 -0.84 -42.61
CA ILE A 135 2.47 -2.10 -43.31
C ILE A 135 1.60 -3.24 -42.76
N MET A 136 1.44 -3.34 -41.44
CA MET A 136 0.58 -4.36 -40.83
C MET A 136 -0.88 -4.22 -41.29
N VAL A 137 -1.41 -2.99 -41.30
CA VAL A 137 -2.78 -2.71 -41.76
C VAL A 137 -2.94 -3.06 -43.24
N THR A 138 -1.98 -2.73 -44.10
CA THR A 138 -2.07 -3.06 -45.54
C THR A 138 -2.06 -4.58 -45.79
N ILE A 139 -1.23 -5.33 -45.07
CA ILE A 139 -1.22 -6.81 -45.13
C ILE A 139 -2.57 -7.38 -44.68
N LEU A 140 -3.15 -6.84 -43.60
CA LEU A 140 -4.49 -7.23 -43.13
C LEU A 140 -5.54 -6.98 -44.22
N GLN A 141 -5.53 -5.81 -44.86
CA GLN A 141 -6.47 -5.47 -45.94
C GLN A 141 -6.32 -6.38 -47.15
N ILE A 142 -5.10 -6.77 -47.52
CA ILE A 142 -4.85 -7.73 -48.62
C ILE A 142 -5.40 -9.11 -48.28
N LYS A 143 -5.14 -9.60 -47.05
CA LYS A 143 -5.68 -10.90 -46.59
C LYS A 143 -7.20 -10.89 -46.54
N LEU A 144 -7.81 -9.83 -46.00
CA LEU A 144 -9.25 -9.66 -46.00
C LEU A 144 -9.80 -9.67 -47.43
N ARG A 145 -9.24 -8.87 -48.36
CA ARG A 145 -9.67 -8.88 -49.76
C ARG A 145 -9.50 -10.23 -50.44
N GLY A 146 -8.46 -10.99 -50.12
CA GLY A 146 -8.27 -12.37 -50.60
C GLY A 146 -9.38 -13.28 -50.10
N ILE A 147 -9.62 -13.31 -48.78
CA ILE A 147 -10.69 -14.10 -48.16
C ILE A 147 -12.06 -13.69 -48.72
N TYR A 148 -12.35 -12.39 -48.82
CA TYR A 148 -13.59 -11.89 -49.42
C TYR A 148 -13.71 -12.31 -50.89
N ARG A 149 -12.64 -12.22 -51.68
CA ARG A 149 -12.64 -12.66 -53.09
C ARG A 149 -12.91 -14.16 -53.20
N ASP A 150 -12.25 -14.98 -52.38
CA ASP A 150 -12.42 -16.42 -52.38
C ASP A 150 -13.82 -16.81 -51.88
N TYR A 151 -14.32 -16.13 -50.86
CA TYR A 151 -15.69 -16.25 -50.37
C TYR A 151 -16.72 -15.95 -51.47
N TYR A 152 -16.60 -14.80 -52.16
CA TYR A 152 -17.49 -14.44 -53.26
C TYR A 152 -17.32 -15.36 -54.49
N HIS A 153 -16.09 -15.79 -54.82
CA HIS A 153 -15.83 -16.65 -55.97
C HIS A 153 -16.36 -18.08 -55.76
N ASN A 154 -16.17 -18.66 -54.57
CA ASN A 154 -16.74 -19.97 -54.23
C ASN A 154 -18.26 -19.94 -54.12
N HIS A 155 -18.86 -18.87 -53.59
CA HIS A 155 -20.32 -18.72 -53.59
C HIS A 155 -20.90 -18.53 -55.00
N ARG A 156 -20.15 -17.97 -55.95
CA ARG A 156 -20.57 -17.92 -57.37
C ARG A 156 -20.54 -19.30 -58.04
N LYS A 157 -19.60 -20.17 -57.68
CA LYS A 157 -19.51 -21.55 -58.20
C LYS A 157 -20.55 -22.49 -57.58
N SER A 158 -20.89 -22.33 -56.30
CA SER A 158 -21.94 -23.15 -55.67
C SER A 158 -23.34 -22.84 -56.22
N GLN A 159 -23.60 -21.59 -56.59
CA GLN A 159 -24.84 -21.19 -57.28
C GLN A 159 -24.90 -21.73 -58.73
N TRP A 160 -23.75 -21.89 -59.40
CA TRP A 160 -23.67 -22.52 -60.73
C TRP A 160 -24.01 -24.01 -60.73
N TYR A 161 -23.73 -24.73 -59.63
CA TYR A 161 -24.09 -26.15 -59.46
C TYR A 161 -25.48 -26.38 -58.82
N ARG A 162 -26.12 -25.33 -58.30
CA ARG A 162 -27.52 -25.38 -57.77
C ARG A 162 -28.53 -24.63 -58.64
N GLY A 163 -28.09 -24.05 -59.77
CA GLY A 163 -28.94 -23.29 -60.69
C GLY A 163 -29.44 -24.08 -61.90
N LYS A 164 -29.13 -25.38 -62.01
CA LYS A 164 -29.73 -26.24 -63.04
C LYS A 164 -31.03 -26.92 -62.61
N ASP A 165 -31.33 -26.96 -61.31
CA ASP A 165 -32.43 -27.77 -60.77
C ASP A 165 -33.46 -26.99 -59.93
N VAL A 166 -33.37 -25.65 -59.83
CA VAL A 166 -34.26 -24.85 -58.95
C VAL A 166 -34.72 -23.57 -59.67
N ASN A 167 -35.62 -23.71 -60.63
CA ASN A 167 -36.26 -22.60 -61.33
C ASN A 167 -37.58 -22.13 -60.66
N ASP A 168 -37.86 -22.44 -59.39
CA ASP A 168 -39.20 -22.20 -58.81
C ASP A 168 -39.28 -21.46 -57.46
N GLU A 169 -38.19 -20.97 -56.84
CA GLU A 169 -38.25 -20.38 -55.48
C GLU A 169 -37.70 -18.94 -55.29
N ASP A 170 -37.32 -18.25 -56.36
CA ASP A 170 -36.62 -16.95 -56.29
C ASP A 170 -37.49 -15.74 -55.84
N GLY A 171 -38.79 -15.93 -55.63
CA GLY A 171 -39.71 -14.88 -55.19
C GLY A 171 -39.72 -14.59 -53.68
N LYS A 172 -39.31 -15.54 -52.83
CA LYS A 172 -39.47 -15.42 -51.35
C LYS A 172 -38.24 -14.90 -50.61
N SER A 173 -37.04 -15.10 -51.15
CA SER A 173 -35.77 -14.77 -50.46
C SER A 173 -35.43 -13.26 -50.49
N LYS A 174 -35.70 -12.57 -51.61
CA LYS A 174 -35.41 -11.12 -51.77
C LYS A 174 -36.22 -10.24 -50.82
N ASN A 175 -37.40 -10.69 -50.41
CA ASN A 175 -38.26 -10.00 -49.44
C ASN A 175 -37.74 -10.08 -48.00
N ASN A 176 -37.00 -11.14 -47.65
CA ASN A 176 -36.44 -11.30 -46.30
C ASN A 176 -35.15 -10.50 -46.12
N MET A 177 -34.26 -10.46 -47.13
CA MET A 177 -33.03 -9.65 -47.06
C MET A 177 -33.33 -8.15 -46.97
N THR A 178 -34.36 -7.68 -47.68
CA THR A 178 -34.78 -6.27 -47.65
C THR A 178 -35.47 -5.90 -46.34
N LYS A 179 -36.18 -6.84 -45.70
CA LYS A 179 -36.76 -6.66 -44.36
C LYS A 179 -35.70 -6.63 -43.26
N VAL A 180 -34.70 -7.51 -43.32
CA VAL A 180 -33.60 -7.56 -42.35
C VAL A 180 -32.73 -6.31 -42.42
N ASN A 181 -32.39 -5.81 -43.62
CA ASN A 181 -31.60 -4.58 -43.75
C ASN A 181 -32.36 -3.31 -43.32
N ARG A 182 -33.68 -3.24 -43.53
CA ARG A 182 -34.48 -2.16 -42.92
C ARG A 182 -34.47 -2.27 -41.40
N SER A 183 -34.66 -3.47 -40.85
CA SER A 183 -34.64 -3.70 -39.41
C SER A 183 -33.31 -3.31 -38.75
N TYR A 184 -32.16 -3.53 -39.40
CA TYR A 184 -30.86 -3.10 -38.86
C TYR A 184 -30.70 -1.58 -38.89
N ASN A 185 -31.13 -0.92 -39.97
CA ASN A 185 -31.06 0.53 -40.07
C ASN A 185 -32.07 1.23 -39.14
N ASP A 186 -33.23 0.63 -38.92
CA ASP A 186 -34.24 1.15 -37.99
C ASP A 186 -33.79 0.99 -36.53
N LEU A 187 -33.12 -0.13 -36.19
CA LEU A 187 -32.49 -0.31 -34.88
C LEU A 187 -31.32 0.64 -34.65
N PHE A 188 -30.52 0.91 -35.67
CA PHE A 188 -29.39 1.84 -35.56
C PHE A 188 -29.88 3.28 -35.35
N ARG A 189 -30.93 3.71 -36.07
CA ARG A 189 -31.57 5.01 -35.86
C ARG A 189 -32.23 5.12 -34.49
N ALA A 190 -32.92 4.07 -34.03
CA ALA A 190 -33.52 4.06 -32.70
C ALA A 190 -32.47 4.13 -31.56
N LEU A 191 -31.28 3.54 -31.75
CA LEU A 191 -30.15 3.64 -30.83
C LEU A 191 -29.54 5.05 -30.82
N GLU A 192 -29.38 5.66 -32.00
CA GLU A 192 -28.87 7.03 -32.13
C GLU A 192 -29.85 8.06 -31.54
N ASP A 193 -31.15 7.85 -31.70
CA ASP A 193 -32.20 8.70 -31.10
C ASP A 193 -32.30 8.54 -29.58
N THR A 194 -32.06 7.33 -29.03
CA THR A 194 -32.01 7.11 -27.57
C THR A 194 -30.77 7.72 -26.94
N GLU A 195 -29.61 7.64 -27.61
CA GLU A 195 -28.38 8.27 -27.12
C GLU A 195 -28.49 9.80 -27.11
N ASN A 196 -29.04 10.39 -28.17
CA ASN A 196 -29.31 11.82 -28.26
C ASN A 196 -30.39 12.29 -27.25
N GLY A 197 -31.42 11.48 -27.02
CA GLY A 197 -32.46 11.75 -26.01
C GLY A 197 -31.94 11.70 -24.57
N HIS A 198 -31.04 10.77 -24.27
CA HIS A 198 -30.38 10.70 -22.96
C HIS A 198 -29.45 11.89 -22.71
N GLN A 199 -28.74 12.37 -23.74
CA GLN A 199 -27.92 13.59 -23.62
C GLN A 199 -28.78 14.84 -23.38
N GLN A 200 -29.92 14.98 -24.06
CA GLN A 200 -30.83 16.10 -23.84
C GLN A 200 -31.48 16.06 -22.44
N GLN A 201 -31.85 14.88 -21.93
CA GLN A 201 -32.35 14.74 -20.56
C GLN A 201 -31.27 15.06 -19.50
N GLN A 202 -30.01 14.72 -19.76
CA GLN A 202 -28.90 15.08 -18.87
C GLN A 202 -28.65 16.59 -18.85
N GLN A 203 -28.70 17.24 -20.02
CA GLN A 203 -28.57 18.70 -20.12
C GLN A 203 -29.73 19.44 -19.46
N GLN A 204 -30.99 18.97 -19.65
CA GLN A 204 -32.14 19.56 -18.97
C GLN A 204 -32.07 19.37 -17.44
N LYS A 205 -31.63 18.21 -16.96
CA LYS A 205 -31.42 17.99 -15.52
C LYS A 205 -30.30 18.88 -14.95
N GLN A 206 -29.21 19.07 -15.68
CA GLN A 206 -28.15 20.00 -15.28
C GLN A 206 -28.63 21.45 -15.23
N MET A 207 -29.37 21.90 -16.24
CA MET A 207 -29.96 23.25 -16.28
C MET A 207 -30.96 23.47 -15.13
N THR A 208 -31.81 22.48 -14.84
CA THR A 208 -32.76 22.55 -13.71
C THR A 208 -32.05 22.60 -12.35
N ILE A 209 -30.90 21.93 -12.21
CA ILE A 209 -30.09 21.97 -10.99
C ILE A 209 -29.38 23.32 -10.85
N GLU A 210 -28.87 23.90 -11.93
CA GLU A 210 -28.26 25.24 -11.92
C GLU A 210 -29.30 26.32 -11.60
N ASP A 211 -30.49 26.27 -12.20
CA ASP A 211 -31.59 27.19 -11.89
C ASP A 211 -32.02 27.10 -10.41
N PHE A 212 -32.06 25.89 -9.84
CA PHE A 212 -32.36 25.68 -8.41
C PHE A 212 -31.25 26.20 -7.49
N VAL A 213 -29.98 26.02 -7.86
CA VAL A 213 -28.83 26.56 -7.11
C VAL A 213 -28.83 28.10 -7.15
N ASP A 214 -29.20 28.70 -8.27
CA ASP A 214 -29.32 30.15 -8.43
C ASP A 214 -30.55 30.74 -7.70
N GLU A 215 -31.64 29.98 -7.53
CA GLU A 215 -32.79 30.34 -6.69
C GLU A 215 -32.42 30.34 -5.19
N VAL A 216 -31.67 29.33 -4.74
CA VAL A 216 -31.20 29.21 -3.34
C VAL A 216 -30.20 30.32 -2.99
N ASN A 217 -29.35 30.73 -3.92
CA ASN A 217 -28.38 31.81 -3.70
C ASN A 217 -28.98 33.23 -3.78
N ARG A 218 -30.25 33.37 -4.20
CA ARG A 218 -30.97 34.66 -4.30
C ARG A 218 -31.88 34.97 -3.10
N ASN A 219 -32.08 34.03 -2.18
CA ASN A 219 -32.79 34.21 -0.89
C ASN A 219 -31.81 34.24 0.29
#